data_AF-A0A3E1QBX1-F1
#
_entry.id   AF-A0A3E1QBX1-F1
#
_cell.length_a   1.000
_cell.length_b   1.000
_cell.length_c   1.000
_cell.angle_alpha   90.00
_cell.angle_beta   90.00
_cell.angle_gamma   90.00
#
_symmetry.space_group_name_H-M   'P 1'
#
loop_
_entity.id
_entity.type
_entity.pdbx_description
1 polymer ?
#
loop_
_entity_poly.entity_id
_entity_poly.type
_entity_poly.pdbx_seq_one_letter_code
_entity_poly.pdbx_strand_id
1 'polypeptide(L)'
;MKIHKTIIISLLILSPLIGFGQHKEISVELNKLELRNDNFNTVLDSLVKHEKVCNYYSTELLFTIDIHKTFDNASILIESIDDKNIAFDLDPNGFFYYDKHLFLVIGDKLNSIFIESQIKKTFEYLEYDIFYKEYDSKERRILRIIHDDSFSQWEFLYDTENLILINKSTTCE
;
A
#
# COMPACT_ATOMS: atom_id res chain seq x y z
N MET A 1 47.85 5.47 57.31
CA MET A 1 46.37 5.64 57.39
C MET A 1 46.01 6.93 56.67
N LYS A 2 45.43 6.85 55.47
CA LYS A 2 44.41 7.76 54.88
C LYS A 2 44.35 7.52 53.38
N ILE A 3 43.36 6.72 53.01
CA ILE A 3 42.86 6.55 51.65
C ILE A 3 42.01 7.78 51.36
N HIS A 4 42.41 8.63 50.42
CA HIS A 4 41.48 9.56 49.78
C HIS A 4 40.98 8.90 48.49
N LYS A 5 39.86 8.20 48.64
CA LYS A 5 39.02 7.71 47.53
C LYS A 5 38.32 8.93 46.95
N THR A 6 38.82 9.42 45.81
CA THR A 6 38.04 10.32 44.97
C THR A 6 36.97 9.49 44.27
N ILE A 7 35.72 9.81 44.57
CA ILE A 7 34.52 9.25 43.95
C ILE A 7 34.42 9.84 42.54
N ILE A 8 34.38 8.99 41.51
CA ILE A 8 33.88 9.35 40.18
C ILE A 8 32.70 8.41 39.92
N ILE A 9 31.51 8.84 40.36
CA ILE A 9 30.25 8.27 39.88
C ILE A 9 30.02 8.93 38.53
N SER A 10 30.36 8.21 37.46
CA SER A 10 29.97 8.59 36.10
C SER A 10 28.45 8.44 36.00
N LEU A 11 27.73 9.54 36.19
CA LEU A 11 26.33 9.66 35.73
C LEU A 11 26.36 9.52 34.20
N LEU A 12 26.12 8.31 33.71
CA LEU A 12 25.58 8.11 32.36
C LEU A 12 24.18 8.70 32.38
N ILE A 13 24.11 9.98 32.03
CA ILE A 13 22.87 10.64 31.64
C ILE A 13 22.46 9.89 30.36
N LEU A 14 21.60 8.89 30.51
CA LEU A 14 20.80 8.36 29.42
C LEU A 14 19.95 9.53 28.91
N SER A 15 20.52 10.35 28.03
CA SER A 15 19.69 11.11 27.13
C SER A 15 18.83 10.09 26.39
N PRO A 16 17.49 10.20 26.39
CA PRO A 16 16.74 9.52 25.38
C PRO A 16 17.25 10.10 24.06
N LEU A 17 18.05 9.32 23.34
CA LEU A 17 18.18 9.49 21.90
C LEU A 17 16.75 9.38 21.39
N ILE A 18 16.07 10.51 21.25
CA ILE A 18 14.88 10.62 20.41
C ILE A 18 15.44 10.49 19.00
N GLY A 19 15.75 9.26 18.61
CA GLY A 19 15.96 8.92 17.22
C GLY A 19 14.61 9.11 16.55
N PHE A 20 14.46 10.21 15.83
CA PHE A 20 13.37 10.34 14.86
C PHE A 20 13.61 9.24 13.82
N GLY A 21 12.79 8.20 13.86
CA GLY A 21 12.84 7.09 12.92
C GLY A 21 12.46 7.55 11.52
N GLN A 22 13.05 6.95 10.49
CA GLN A 22 12.71 7.18 9.08
C GLN A 22 11.31 6.70 8.71
N HIS A 23 10.76 5.85 9.56
CA HIS A 23 9.48 5.19 9.40
C HIS A 23 9.00 4.74 10.78
N LYS A 24 7.71 4.47 10.87
CA LYS A 24 7.07 3.86 12.02
C LYS A 24 6.48 2.53 11.60
N GLU A 25 6.74 1.48 12.38
CA GLU A 25 6.08 0.21 12.17
C GLU A 25 4.64 0.31 12.67
N ILE A 26 3.70 -0.04 11.79
CA ILE A 26 2.25 0.04 12.03
C ILE A 26 1.61 -1.27 11.60
N SER A 27 0.50 -1.60 12.25
CA SER A 27 -0.37 -2.70 11.87
C SER A 27 -1.76 -2.19 11.52
N VAL A 28 -2.35 -2.73 10.46
CA VAL A 28 -3.75 -2.49 10.08
C VAL A 28 -4.51 -3.81 10.08
N GLU A 29 -5.73 -3.82 10.63
CA GLU A 29 -6.65 -4.96 10.58
C GLU A 29 -7.69 -4.71 9.49
N LEU A 30 -7.73 -5.56 8.48
CA LEU A 30 -8.64 -5.45 7.34
C LEU A 30 -9.65 -6.58 7.32
N ASN A 31 -10.87 -6.28 6.86
CA ASN A 31 -11.87 -7.30 6.56
C ASN A 31 -11.56 -7.95 5.21
N LYS A 32 -11.68 -9.27 5.14
CA LYS A 32 -11.61 -9.99 3.87
C LYS A 32 -12.89 -9.74 3.08
N LEU A 33 -12.72 -9.40 1.80
CA LEU A 33 -13.78 -9.22 0.83
C LEU A 33 -13.96 -10.49 0.00
N GLU A 34 -15.19 -10.74 -0.41
CA GLU A 34 -15.58 -11.79 -1.35
C GLU A 34 -16.10 -11.15 -2.64
N LEU A 35 -15.69 -11.69 -3.79
CA LEU A 35 -16.10 -11.22 -5.10
C LEU A 35 -17.48 -11.80 -5.46
N ARG A 36 -18.41 -10.93 -5.84
CA ARG A 36 -19.78 -11.30 -6.22
C ARG A 36 -20.02 -11.31 -7.74
N ASN A 37 -19.26 -10.52 -8.48
CA ASN A 37 -19.50 -10.25 -9.90
C ASN A 37 -18.48 -11.01 -10.77
N ASP A 38 -18.94 -11.99 -11.54
CA ASP A 38 -18.09 -12.80 -12.44
C ASP A 38 -17.45 -11.97 -13.56
N ASN A 39 -18.08 -10.87 -14.00
CA ASN A 39 -17.47 -9.96 -14.98
C ASN A 39 -16.21 -9.30 -14.39
N PHE A 40 -16.20 -9.06 -13.08
CA PHE A 40 -15.02 -8.52 -12.40
C PHE A 40 -13.87 -9.54 -12.39
N ASN A 41 -14.15 -10.84 -12.23
CA ASN A 41 -13.13 -11.89 -12.32
C ASN A 41 -12.42 -11.87 -13.68
N THR A 42 -13.15 -11.64 -14.77
CA THR A 42 -12.56 -11.55 -16.13
C THR A 42 -11.60 -10.36 -16.26
N VAL A 43 -11.92 -9.24 -15.60
CA VAL A 43 -11.02 -8.07 -15.53
C VAL A 43 -9.77 -8.40 -14.73
N LEU A 44 -9.91 -9.04 -13.57
CA LEU A 44 -8.78 -9.49 -12.74
C LEU A 44 -7.89 -10.50 -13.47
N ASP A 45 -8.47 -11.45 -14.19
CA ASP A 45 -7.72 -12.39 -15.03
C ASP A 45 -6.89 -11.66 -16.09
N SER A 46 -7.49 -10.66 -16.74
CA SER A 46 -6.84 -9.88 -17.79
C SER A 46 -5.69 -9.04 -17.23
N LEU A 47 -5.88 -8.45 -16.05
CA LEU A 47 -4.86 -7.71 -15.31
C LEU A 47 -3.68 -8.60 -14.94
N VAL A 48 -3.91 -9.69 -14.20
CA VAL A 48 -2.84 -10.59 -13.75
C VAL A 48 -2.11 -11.22 -14.94
N LYS A 49 -2.83 -11.56 -16.01
CA LYS A 49 -2.21 -12.07 -17.24
C LYS A 49 -1.34 -11.02 -17.93
N HIS A 50 -1.77 -9.76 -17.95
CA HIS A 50 -0.97 -8.65 -18.47
C HIS A 50 0.30 -8.49 -17.64
N GLU A 51 0.20 -8.43 -16.31
CA GLU A 51 1.39 -8.25 -15.46
C GLU A 51 2.39 -9.41 -15.61
N LYS A 52 1.93 -10.65 -15.75
CA LYS A 52 2.79 -11.84 -15.87
C LYS A 52 3.74 -11.85 -17.07
N VAL A 53 3.48 -11.04 -18.10
CA VAL A 53 4.38 -10.95 -19.27
C VAL A 53 5.39 -9.81 -19.14
N CYS A 54 5.28 -8.97 -18.10
CA CYS A 54 6.11 -7.80 -17.90
C CYS A 54 7.43 -8.15 -17.19
N ASN A 55 8.50 -7.44 -17.55
CA ASN A 55 9.84 -7.70 -17.00
C ASN A 55 9.95 -7.43 -15.48
N TYR A 56 9.11 -6.55 -14.94
CA TYR A 56 9.07 -6.22 -13.51
C TYR A 56 8.22 -7.20 -12.69
N TYR A 57 7.57 -8.19 -13.32
CA TYR A 57 6.63 -9.06 -12.63
C TYR A 57 7.26 -9.80 -11.45
N SER A 58 6.51 -9.83 -10.35
CA SER A 58 6.84 -10.57 -9.14
C SER A 58 5.60 -11.26 -8.59
N THR A 59 5.77 -12.42 -7.94
CA THR A 59 4.67 -13.07 -7.21
C THR A 59 4.20 -12.26 -6.02
N GLU A 60 5.04 -11.34 -5.53
CA GLU A 60 4.72 -10.41 -4.43
C GLU A 60 4.10 -9.10 -4.93
N LEU A 61 3.95 -8.94 -6.26
CA LEU A 61 3.24 -7.79 -6.83
C LEU A 61 1.82 -7.77 -6.26
N LEU A 62 1.40 -6.60 -5.77
CA LEU A 62 0.08 -6.41 -5.21
C LEU A 62 -0.68 -5.36 -6.02
N PHE A 63 -1.97 -5.27 -5.73
CA PHE A 63 -2.86 -4.41 -6.48
C PHE A 63 -3.69 -3.55 -5.54
N THR A 64 -3.89 -2.30 -5.91
CA THR A 64 -4.85 -1.40 -5.26
C THR A 64 -6.06 -1.25 -6.16
N ILE A 65 -7.24 -1.15 -5.56
CA ILE A 65 -8.50 -0.88 -6.25
C ILE A 65 -9.11 0.34 -5.57
N ASP A 66 -9.00 1.49 -6.24
CA ASP A 66 -9.59 2.74 -5.79
C ASP A 66 -10.96 2.94 -6.41
N ILE A 67 -11.96 3.15 -5.57
CA ILE A 67 -13.36 3.25 -5.97
C ILE A 67 -13.88 4.63 -5.58
N HIS A 68 -14.33 5.37 -6.59
CA HIS A 68 -15.01 6.66 -6.39
C HIS A 68 -16.44 6.55 -6.93
N LYS A 69 -17.42 6.61 -6.04
CA LYS A 69 -18.84 6.55 -6.40
C LYS A 69 -19.42 7.94 -6.63
N THR A 70 -20.21 8.04 -7.68
CA THR A 70 -21.17 9.13 -7.87
C THR A 70 -22.60 8.59 -7.74
N PHE A 71 -23.61 9.43 -7.99
CA PHE A 71 -25.02 9.03 -7.89
C PHE A 71 -25.40 7.88 -8.83
N ASP A 72 -24.85 7.87 -10.05
CA ASP A 72 -25.30 6.96 -11.12
C ASP A 72 -24.24 5.93 -11.52
N ASN A 73 -22.97 6.15 -11.18
CA ASN A 73 -21.86 5.31 -11.62
C ASN A 73 -20.72 5.26 -10.58
N ALA A 74 -19.77 4.35 -10.80
CA ALA A 74 -18.52 4.34 -10.05
C ALA A 74 -17.34 4.39 -11.00
N SER A 75 -16.32 5.19 -10.66
CA SER A 75 -15.00 5.10 -11.27
C SER A 75 -14.17 4.11 -10.45
N ILE A 76 -13.51 3.18 -11.12
CA ILE A 76 -12.63 2.18 -10.51
C ILE A 76 -11.27 2.31 -11.15
N LEU A 77 -10.25 2.64 -10.37
CA LEU A 77 -8.85 2.60 -10.79
C LEU A 77 -8.20 1.37 -10.16
N ILE A 78 -7.58 0.53 -10.99
CA ILE A 78 -6.81 -0.63 -10.51
C ILE A 78 -5.35 -0.38 -10.86
N GLU A 79 -4.49 -0.42 -9.86
CA GLU A 79 -3.05 -0.20 -10.03
C GLU A 79 -2.25 -1.40 -9.54
N SER A 80 -1.12 -1.69 -10.18
CA SER A 80 -0.16 -2.69 -9.72
C SER A 80 1.03 -2.01 -9.07
N ILE A 81 1.35 -2.38 -7.83
CA ILE A 81 2.40 -1.74 -7.01
C ILE A 81 3.29 -2.82 -6.39
N ASP A 82 4.59 -2.57 -6.24
CA ASP A 82 5.51 -3.51 -5.55
C ASP A 82 5.77 -3.13 -4.09
N ASP A 83 5.72 -1.84 -3.75
CA ASP A 83 5.88 -1.40 -2.36
C ASP A 83 4.57 -1.55 -1.58
N LYS A 84 4.50 -2.64 -0.80
CA LYS A 84 3.40 -2.88 0.14
C LYS A 84 3.16 -1.72 1.09
N ASN A 85 4.22 -1.00 1.50
CA ASN A 85 4.10 0.04 2.51
C ASN A 85 3.30 1.20 1.98
N ILE A 86 3.58 1.61 0.74
CA ILE A 86 2.82 2.65 0.04
C ILE A 86 1.36 2.22 -0.09
N ALA A 87 1.10 0.99 -0.50
CA ALA A 87 -0.28 0.53 -0.69
C ALA A 87 -1.11 0.43 0.60
N PHE A 88 -0.47 0.11 1.73
CA PHE A 88 -1.15 0.14 3.04
C PHE A 88 -1.30 1.56 3.60
N ASP A 89 -0.41 2.48 3.23
CA ASP A 89 -0.50 3.91 3.60
C ASP A 89 -1.69 4.62 2.93
N LEU A 90 -2.25 4.04 1.86
CA LEU A 90 -3.49 4.49 1.21
C LEU A 90 -4.77 4.21 2.02
N ASP A 91 -4.64 3.70 3.25
CA ASP A 91 -5.74 3.39 4.18
C ASP A 91 -6.83 2.47 3.57
N PRO A 92 -6.46 1.23 3.17
CA PRO A 92 -7.42 0.28 2.62
C PRO A 92 -8.53 -0.07 3.61
N ASN A 93 -9.75 -0.20 3.09
CA ASN A 93 -10.93 -0.58 3.86
C ASN A 93 -11.22 -2.09 3.82
N GLY A 94 -10.56 -2.83 2.92
CA GLY A 94 -10.70 -4.27 2.80
C GLY A 94 -9.64 -4.90 1.90
N PHE A 95 -9.57 -6.23 1.91
CA PHE A 95 -8.62 -6.97 1.09
C PHE A 95 -9.22 -8.25 0.53
N PHE A 96 -8.66 -8.76 -0.57
CA PHE A 96 -8.90 -10.13 -1.01
C PHE A 96 -7.67 -10.71 -1.70
N TYR A 97 -7.68 -12.02 -1.94
CA TYR A 97 -6.66 -12.69 -2.73
C TYR A 97 -7.27 -13.17 -4.05
N TYR A 98 -6.59 -12.91 -5.14
CA TYR A 98 -6.97 -13.40 -6.47
C TYR A 98 -5.72 -13.85 -7.21
N ASP A 99 -5.74 -15.07 -7.75
CA ASP A 99 -4.58 -15.72 -8.39
C ASP A 99 -3.26 -15.56 -7.60
N LYS A 100 -3.33 -15.75 -6.27
CA LYS A 100 -2.24 -15.63 -5.28
C LYS A 100 -1.71 -14.20 -5.04
N HIS A 101 -2.20 -13.20 -5.76
CA HIS A 101 -1.87 -11.80 -5.51
C HIS A 101 -2.80 -11.19 -4.45
N LEU A 102 -2.27 -10.26 -3.67
CA LEU A 102 -3.03 -9.47 -2.71
C LEU A 102 -3.65 -8.27 -3.41
N PHE A 103 -4.95 -8.09 -3.24
CA PHE A 103 -5.68 -6.91 -3.67
C PHE A 103 -6.18 -6.14 -2.44
N LEU A 104 -5.90 -4.85 -2.41
CA LEU A 104 -6.34 -3.90 -1.40
C LEU A 104 -7.41 -2.99 -2.02
N VAL A 105 -8.53 -2.83 -1.33
CA VAL A 105 -9.62 -1.96 -1.77
C VAL A 105 -9.64 -0.70 -0.93
N ILE A 106 -9.59 0.46 -1.58
CA ILE A 106 -9.61 1.79 -0.98
C ILE A 106 -10.84 2.57 -1.50
N GLY A 107 -11.16 3.69 -0.86
CA GLY A 107 -12.28 4.54 -1.27
C GLY A 107 -13.66 4.03 -0.88
N ASP A 108 -14.65 4.18 -1.78
CA ASP A 108 -16.05 3.90 -1.52
C ASP A 108 -16.41 2.40 -1.54
N LYS A 109 -17.33 1.98 -0.66
CA LYS A 109 -17.82 0.60 -0.63
C LYS A 109 -18.72 0.29 -1.82
N LEU A 110 -18.37 -0.70 -2.64
CA LEU A 110 -19.15 -1.15 -3.80
C LEU A 110 -19.73 -2.56 -3.61
N ASN A 111 -20.84 -2.64 -2.86
CA ASN A 111 -21.50 -3.91 -2.46
C ASN A 111 -22.00 -4.79 -3.62
N SER A 112 -22.09 -4.24 -4.83
CA SER A 112 -22.43 -5.02 -6.04
C SER A 112 -21.25 -5.85 -6.56
N ILE A 113 -20.02 -5.47 -6.22
CA ILE A 113 -18.80 -6.23 -6.57
C ILE A 113 -18.25 -6.97 -5.34
N PHE A 114 -18.19 -6.31 -4.19
CA PHE A 114 -17.53 -6.82 -2.99
C PHE A 114 -18.52 -7.07 -1.86
N ILE A 115 -18.39 -8.20 -1.18
CA ILE A 115 -19.10 -8.49 0.07
C ILE A 115 -18.08 -8.60 1.20
N GLU A 116 -18.28 -7.83 2.27
CA GLU A 116 -17.48 -7.97 3.49
C GLU A 116 -17.78 -9.29 4.18
N SER A 117 -16.75 -10.11 4.37
CA SER A 117 -16.83 -11.31 5.21
C SER A 117 -16.53 -10.97 6.68
N GLN A 118 -16.81 -11.92 7.58
CA GLN A 118 -16.44 -11.81 9.00
C GLN A 118 -14.97 -12.14 9.27
N ILE A 119 -14.21 -12.56 8.25
CA ILE A 119 -12.81 -12.92 8.39
C ILE A 119 -11.98 -11.65 8.36
N LYS A 120 -11.10 -11.49 9.34
CA LYS A 120 -10.16 -10.38 9.43
C LYS A 120 -8.73 -10.86 9.33
N LYS A 121 -7.84 -9.98 8.87
CA LYS A 121 -6.39 -10.22 8.84
C LYS A 121 -5.64 -8.95 9.21
N THR A 122 -4.63 -9.11 10.05
CA THR A 122 -3.69 -8.05 10.38
C THR A 122 -2.53 -8.04 9.39
N PHE A 123 -2.15 -6.85 8.95
CA PHE A 123 -1.00 -6.61 8.08
C PHE A 123 -0.06 -5.62 8.76
N GLU A 124 1.24 -5.89 8.67
CA GLU A 124 2.30 -5.03 9.20
C GLU A 124 3.01 -4.32 8.04
N TYR A 125 3.17 -3.01 8.18
CA TYR A 125 3.80 -2.14 7.20
C TYR A 125 4.53 -0.98 7.87
N LEU A 126 5.35 -0.29 7.08
CA LEU A 126 6.10 0.88 7.50
C LEU A 126 5.39 2.14 7.01
N GLU A 127 4.90 2.97 7.93
CA GLU A 127 4.44 4.34 7.61
C GLU A 127 5.68 5.24 7.51
N TYR A 128 5.87 5.88 6.36
CA TYR A 128 7.01 6.76 6.13
C TYR A 128 6.73 8.17 6.66
N ASP A 129 7.64 8.71 7.47
CA ASP A 129 7.52 10.10 7.93
C ASP A 129 7.86 11.06 6.77
N ILE A 130 6.83 11.70 6.20
CA ILE A 130 6.96 12.68 5.11
C ILE A 130 7.74 13.95 5.53
N PHE A 131 7.91 14.18 6.84
CA PHE A 131 8.69 15.29 7.38
C PHE A 131 10.14 14.88 7.70
N TYR A 132 10.48 13.60 7.57
CA TYR A 132 11.85 13.12 7.77
C TYR A 132 12.78 13.78 6.75
N LYS A 133 13.83 14.43 7.27
CA LYS A 133 14.86 15.07 6.45
C LYS A 133 16.11 14.21 6.52
N GLU A 134 16.35 13.49 5.44
CA GLU A 134 17.60 12.77 5.26
C GLU A 134 18.66 13.70 4.64
N TYR A 135 19.91 13.52 5.04
CA TYR A 135 21.05 14.25 4.51
C TYR A 135 22.14 13.26 4.12
N ASP A 136 22.80 13.48 2.99
CA ASP A 136 23.95 12.67 2.60
C ASP A 136 25.21 13.00 3.42
N SER A 137 26.31 12.30 3.17
CA SER A 137 27.60 12.54 3.83
C SER A 137 28.22 13.93 3.59
N LYS A 138 27.60 14.75 2.73
CA LYS A 138 27.97 16.13 2.41
C LYS A 138 26.93 17.14 2.92
N GLU A 139 26.06 16.73 3.84
CA GLU A 139 24.98 17.53 4.43
C GLU A 139 23.97 18.07 3.41
N ARG A 140 23.87 17.45 2.24
CA ARG A 140 22.86 17.83 1.24
C ARG A 140 21.57 17.09 1.57
N ARG A 141 20.45 17.82 1.59
CA ARG A 141 19.13 17.22 1.79
C ARG A 141 18.87 16.20 0.67
N ILE A 142 18.64 14.95 1.05
CA ILE A 142 18.11 13.91 0.17
C ILE A 142 16.60 14.13 0.09
N LEU A 143 16.10 14.33 -1.13
CA LEU A 143 14.67 14.41 -1.38
C LEU A 143 14.17 12.98 -1.63
N ARG A 144 13.37 12.45 -0.70
CA ARG A 144 12.51 11.30 -0.99
C ARG A 144 11.40 11.78 -1.91
N ILE A 145 11.48 11.40 -3.18
CA ILE A 145 10.39 11.57 -4.12
C ILE A 145 9.61 10.27 -4.04
N ILE A 146 8.39 10.32 -3.51
CA ILE A 146 7.43 9.22 -3.65
C ILE A 146 6.93 9.36 -5.09
N HIS A 147 7.41 8.48 -5.97
CA HIS A 147 6.94 8.46 -7.35
C HIS A 147 5.56 7.78 -7.39
N ASP A 148 4.85 7.97 -8.50
CA ASP A 148 3.79 7.05 -8.87
C ASP A 148 4.45 5.70 -9.12
N ASP A 149 4.54 4.88 -8.06
CA ASP A 149 5.21 3.58 -8.04
C ASP A 149 4.31 2.48 -8.63
N SER A 150 3.21 2.88 -9.28
CA SER A 150 2.34 1.99 -10.02
C SER A 150 3.00 1.58 -11.34
N PHE A 151 3.24 0.28 -11.52
CA PHE A 151 3.72 -0.25 -12.80
C PHE A 151 2.65 -0.22 -13.90
N SER A 152 1.38 -0.34 -13.52
CA SER A 152 0.25 -0.26 -14.42
C SER A 152 -0.96 0.37 -13.72
N GLN A 153 -1.81 1.01 -14.53
CA GLN A 153 -3.02 1.70 -14.13
C GLN A 153 -4.11 1.37 -15.15
N TRP A 154 -5.24 0.86 -14.68
CA TRP A 154 -6.39 0.53 -15.50
C TRP A 154 -7.63 1.19 -14.91
N GLU A 155 -8.20 2.13 -15.66
CA GLU A 155 -9.36 2.91 -15.24
C GLU A 155 -10.62 2.36 -15.89
N PHE A 156 -11.64 2.12 -15.07
CA PHE A 156 -12.92 1.59 -15.49
C PHE A 156 -14.05 2.50 -15.04
N LEU A 157 -15.04 2.65 -15.91
CA LEU A 157 -16.37 3.10 -15.52
C LEU A 157 -17.21 1.87 -15.19
N TYR A 158 -17.85 1.87 -14.02
CA TYR A 158 -18.80 0.86 -13.60
C TYR A 158 -20.22 1.41 -13.59
N ASP A 159 -21.04 0.85 -14.49
CA ASP A 159 -22.45 1.19 -14.67
C ASP A 159 -23.23 -0.12 -14.88
N THR A 160 -24.40 -0.25 -14.23
CA THR A 160 -25.35 -1.36 -14.46
C THR A 160 -24.69 -2.75 -14.51
N GLU A 161 -23.77 -3.02 -13.57
CA GLU A 161 -23.01 -4.27 -13.44
C GLU A 161 -21.96 -4.57 -14.52
N ASN A 162 -21.71 -3.60 -15.41
CA ASN A 162 -20.70 -3.67 -16.45
C ASN A 162 -19.48 -2.82 -16.09
N LEU A 163 -18.28 -3.36 -16.33
CA LEU A 163 -17.04 -2.59 -16.29
C LEU A 163 -16.62 -2.22 -17.72
N ILE A 164 -16.44 -0.94 -17.95
CA ILE A 164 -16.01 -0.38 -19.24
C ILE A 164 -14.62 0.21 -19.03
N LEU A 165 -13.61 -0.36 -19.70
CA LEU A 165 -12.25 0.18 -19.67
C LEU A 165 -12.23 1.54 -20.39
N ILE A 166 -11.80 2.58 -19.67
CA ILE A 166 -11.72 3.96 -20.17
C ILE A 166 -10.28 4.31 -20.52
N ASN A 167 -9.33 3.91 -19.67
CA ASN A 167 -7.93 4.22 -19.84
C ASN A 167 -7.05 3.07 -19.35
N LYS A 168 -5.87 2.93 -19.95
CA LYS A 168 -4.86 1.97 -19.55
C LYS A 168 -3.48 2.57 -19.77
N SER A 169 -2.67 2.58 -18.73
CA SER A 169 -1.26 2.96 -18.75
C SER A 169 -0.43 1.83 -18.15
N THR A 170 0.77 1.58 -18.69
CA THR A 170 1.66 0.54 -18.17
C THR A 170 3.10 0.83 -18.57
N THR A 171 4.03 0.49 -17.68
CA THR A 171 5.47 0.51 -17.91
C THR A 171 5.99 -0.79 -18.54
N CYS A 172 5.09 -1.74 -18.80
CA CYS A 172 5.38 -3.01 -19.44
C CYS A 172 5.81 -2.78 -20.89
N GLU A 173 7.06 -3.11 -21.21
CA GLU A 173 7.65 -3.05 -22.55
C GLU A 173 7.15 -4.16 -23.49
#